data_AF-A0AAJ2TK67-F1
#
_entry.id   AF-A0AAJ2TK67-F1
#
_cell.length_a   1.000
_cell.length_b   1.000
_cell.length_c   1.000
_cell.angle_alpha   90.00
_cell.angle_beta   90.00
_cell.angle_gamma   90.00
#
_symmetry.space_group_name_H-M   'P 1'
#
loop_
_entity.id
_entity.type
_entity.pdbx_description
1 polymer ?
#
loop_
_entity_poly.entity_id
_entity_poly.type
_entity_poly.pdbx_seq_one_letter_code
_entity_poly.pdbx_strand_id
1 'polypeptide(L)'
;MSELLRWARKKSMQIAEWTRRYVVGALMVAFGAGAAAATLFVGVPELRSAEAASWASAIAAIAAVVVALWLASEARRRQRAERVEAGRIAFISLWPRLHRAQAQVSGISGFLRCQEHVPAAAEAEKLTVMIDALEDELGRIGASTSSLDIELAQRVTGAIALAGYVARQARRFTEPSPPRNRLELWEGFRMEWANDGTTATTLLLTLSGDAEAEANRVTRRASVAPSRDDKVPS
;
A
#
# COMPACT_ATOMS: atom_id res chain seq x y z
N MET A 1 -21.95 -10.66 12.34
CA MET A 1 -22.65 -9.36 12.32
C MET A 1 -22.46 -8.55 13.63
N SER A 2 -22.41 -9.19 14.80
CA SER A 2 -22.25 -8.50 16.11
C SER A 2 -20.87 -7.86 16.37
N GLU A 3 -19.80 -8.31 15.70
CA GLU A 3 -18.46 -7.72 15.83
C GLU A 3 -18.31 -6.42 15.05
N LEU A 4 -18.88 -6.33 13.84
CA LEU A 4 -18.89 -5.11 13.03
C LEU A 4 -19.63 -3.96 13.73
N LEU A 5 -20.75 -4.24 14.41
CA LEU A 5 -21.47 -3.25 15.20
C LEU A 5 -20.67 -2.81 16.44
N ARG A 6 -19.95 -3.72 17.11
CA ARG A 6 -19.07 -3.37 18.23
C ARG A 6 -17.88 -2.52 17.77
N TRP A 7 -17.28 -2.86 16.63
CA TRP A 7 -16.21 -2.07 16.04
C TRP A 7 -16.68 -0.68 15.63
N ALA A 8 -17.82 -0.58 14.94
CA ALA A 8 -18.40 0.70 14.52
C ALA A 8 -18.73 1.61 15.72
N ARG A 9 -19.30 1.05 16.79
CA ARG A 9 -19.63 1.80 18.02
C ARG A 9 -18.39 2.25 18.78
N LYS A 10 -17.33 1.44 18.80
CA LYS A 10 -16.04 1.82 19.41
C LYS A 10 -15.36 2.93 18.60
N LYS A 11 -15.43 2.86 17.27
CA LYS A 11 -14.90 3.89 16.37
C LYS A 11 -15.67 5.21 16.51
N SER A 12 -17.00 5.17 16.59
CA SER A 12 -17.82 6.39 16.78
C SER A 12 -17.54 7.09 18.12
N MET A 13 -17.31 6.31 19.18
CA MET A 13 -17.01 6.86 20.50
C MET A 13 -15.62 7.50 20.56
N GLN A 14 -14.61 6.88 19.93
CA GLN A 14 -13.28 7.48 19.79
C GLN A 14 -13.32 8.77 18.97
N ILE A 15 -14.09 8.79 17.87
CA ILE A 15 -14.27 9.99 17.05
C ILE A 15 -14.88 11.12 17.89
N ALA A 16 -15.94 10.85 18.66
CA ALA A 16 -16.62 11.85 19.48
C ALA A 16 -15.71 12.46 20.56
N GLU A 17 -14.96 11.64 21.30
CA GLU A 17 -14.07 12.10 22.36
C GLU A 17 -12.89 12.92 21.78
N TRP A 18 -12.42 12.55 20.58
CA TRP A 18 -11.40 13.32 19.87
C TRP A 18 -11.93 14.67 19.41
N THR A 19 -13.09 14.74 18.74
CA THR A 19 -13.70 16.02 18.37
C THR A 19 -13.85 16.94 19.58
N ARG A 20 -14.19 16.40 20.75
CA ARG A 20 -14.31 17.19 21.98
C ARG A 20 -12.98 17.84 22.40
N ARG A 21 -11.87 17.10 22.42
CA ARG A 21 -10.55 17.65 22.82
C ARG A 21 -10.04 18.70 21.85
N TYR A 22 -10.27 18.52 20.55
CA TYR A 22 -9.78 19.44 19.52
C TYR A 22 -10.65 20.67 19.34
N VAL A 23 -11.97 20.54 19.50
CA VAL A 23 -12.88 21.70 19.59
C VAL A 23 -12.55 22.51 20.83
N VAL A 24 -12.25 21.87 21.97
CA VAL A 24 -11.80 22.57 23.19
C VAL A 24 -10.45 23.27 22.98
N GLY A 25 -9.48 22.62 22.31
CA GLY A 25 -8.19 23.24 21.98
C GLY A 25 -8.32 24.44 21.04
N ALA A 26 -9.12 24.33 19.98
CA ALA A 26 -9.40 25.42 19.06
C ALA A 26 -10.18 26.56 19.74
N LEU A 27 -11.14 26.22 20.60
CA LEU A 27 -11.85 27.20 21.43
C LEU A 27 -10.92 27.90 22.42
N MET A 28 -9.98 27.19 23.05
CA MET A 28 -8.99 27.78 23.96
C MET A 28 -8.06 28.76 23.24
N VAL A 29 -7.62 28.44 22.02
CA VAL A 29 -6.81 29.36 21.20
C VAL A 29 -7.63 30.57 20.75
N ALA A 30 -8.87 30.36 20.30
CA ALA A 30 -9.77 31.44 19.94
C ALA A 30 -10.12 32.33 21.15
N PHE A 31 -10.32 31.73 22.32
CA PHE A 31 -10.60 32.43 23.57
C PHE A 31 -9.36 33.18 24.07
N GLY A 32 -8.17 32.60 23.96
CA GLY A 32 -6.91 33.28 24.30
C GLY A 32 -6.64 34.48 23.39
N ALA A 33 -6.86 34.34 22.08
CA ALA A 33 -6.77 35.43 21.11
C ALA A 33 -7.84 36.52 21.36
N GLY A 34 -9.08 36.10 21.65
CA GLY A 34 -10.18 37.00 21.98
C GLY A 34 -9.96 37.75 23.31
N ALA A 35 -9.44 37.07 24.33
CA ALA A 35 -9.12 37.66 25.63
C ALA A 35 -7.96 38.66 25.50
N ALA A 36 -6.91 38.36 24.73
CA ALA A 36 -5.82 39.28 24.45
C ALA A 36 -6.27 40.52 23.65
N ALA A 37 -7.20 40.35 22.70
CA ALA A 37 -7.81 41.46 21.99
C ALA A 37 -8.70 42.30 22.91
N ALA A 38 -9.46 41.67 23.81
CA ALA A 38 -10.32 42.36 24.78
C ALA A 38 -9.52 43.13 25.84
N THR A 39 -8.40 42.60 26.33
CA THR A 39 -7.52 43.34 27.27
C THR A 39 -6.88 44.56 26.61
N LEU A 40 -6.50 44.47 25.33
CA LEU A 40 -6.05 45.63 24.55
C LEU A 40 -7.16 46.68 24.34
N PHE A 41 -8.41 46.24 24.16
CA PHE A 41 -9.56 47.12 23.95
C PHE A 41 -10.02 47.84 25.23
N VAL A 42 -9.90 47.19 26.39
CA VAL A 42 -10.28 47.76 27.70
C VAL A 42 -9.18 48.66 28.25
N GLY A 43 -7.90 48.39 27.94
CA GLY A 43 -6.76 49.16 28.43
C GLY A 43 -6.46 50.46 27.67
N VAL A 44 -6.99 50.64 26.45
CA VAL A 44 -6.67 51.79 25.58
C VAL A 44 -7.96 52.53 25.18
N PRO A 45 -8.36 53.59 25.90
CA PRO A 45 -9.65 54.25 25.73
C PRO A 45 -9.85 54.98 24.38
N GLU A 46 -8.78 55.20 23.60
CA GLU A 46 -8.84 55.90 22.30
C GLU A 46 -9.31 55.03 21.12
N LEU A 47 -9.49 53.71 21.29
CA LEU A 47 -9.80 52.78 20.19
C LEU A 47 -11.29 52.46 19.99
N ARG A 48 -12.23 53.27 20.48
CA ARG A 48 -13.68 53.06 20.27
C ARG A 48 -14.21 53.45 18.87
N SER A 49 -13.33 53.65 17.89
CA SER A 49 -13.68 54.04 16.52
C SER A 49 -14.00 52.82 15.63
N ALA A 50 -14.71 53.05 14.52
CA ALA A 50 -15.02 52.04 13.50
C ALA A 50 -13.75 51.31 12.97
N GLU A 51 -12.59 51.94 13.09
CA GLU A 51 -11.28 51.36 12.78
C GLU A 51 -10.98 50.12 13.63
N ALA A 52 -11.24 50.13 14.93
CA ALA A 52 -10.91 49.00 15.79
C ALA A 52 -11.78 47.77 15.52
N ALA A 53 -13.04 47.98 15.11
CA ALA A 53 -13.91 46.89 14.63
C ALA A 53 -13.35 46.26 13.34
N SER A 54 -12.79 47.06 12.44
CA SER A 54 -12.18 46.58 11.20
C SER A 54 -10.93 45.73 11.49
N TRP A 55 -10.07 46.17 12.42
CA TRP A 55 -8.88 45.43 12.86
C TRP A 55 -9.25 44.12 13.56
N ALA A 56 -10.25 44.13 14.44
CA ALA A 56 -10.72 42.92 15.10
C ALA A 56 -11.27 41.89 14.10
N SER A 57 -12.03 42.34 13.09
CA SER A 57 -12.55 41.45 12.04
C SER A 57 -11.44 40.85 11.17
N ALA A 58 -10.39 41.62 10.87
CA ALA A 58 -9.23 41.15 10.12
C ALA A 58 -8.45 40.07 10.89
N ILE A 59 -8.24 40.28 12.20
CA ILE A 59 -7.57 39.30 13.06
C ILE A 59 -8.41 38.01 13.17
N ALA A 60 -9.74 38.14 13.32
CA ALA A 60 -10.63 36.99 13.37
C ALA A 60 -10.63 36.19 12.06
N ALA A 61 -10.61 36.87 10.91
CA ALA A 61 -10.51 36.23 9.60
C ALA A 61 -9.18 35.47 9.43
N ILE A 62 -8.05 36.08 9.83
CA ILE A 62 -6.74 35.43 9.77
C ILE A 62 -6.71 34.19 10.69
N ALA A 63 -7.22 34.31 11.92
CA ALA A 63 -7.30 33.19 12.86
C ALA A 63 -8.16 32.04 12.29
N ALA A 64 -9.30 32.36 11.69
CA ALA A 64 -10.17 31.36 11.05
C ALA A 64 -9.46 30.64 9.89
N VAL A 65 -8.71 31.37 9.05
CA VAL A 65 -7.93 30.78 7.95
C VAL A 65 -6.83 29.85 8.48
N VAL A 66 -6.10 30.25 9.53
CA VAL A 66 -5.05 29.43 10.14
C VAL A 66 -5.64 28.14 10.72
N VAL A 67 -6.77 28.22 11.43
CA VAL A 67 -7.47 27.04 11.97
C VAL A 67 -7.97 26.13 10.85
N ALA A 68 -8.53 26.70 9.78
CA ALA A 68 -8.99 25.93 8.62
C ALA A 68 -7.83 25.21 7.90
N LEU A 69 -6.69 25.88 7.71
CA LEU A 69 -5.48 25.28 7.15
C LEU A 69 -4.92 24.18 8.05
N TRP A 70 -4.91 24.40 9.36
CA TRP A 70 -4.46 23.41 10.33
C TRP A 70 -5.35 22.16 10.29
N LEU A 71 -6.68 22.31 10.33
CA LEU A 71 -7.64 21.21 10.20
C LEU A 71 -7.50 20.46 8.87
N ALA A 72 -7.32 21.18 7.76
CA ALA A 72 -7.10 20.58 6.45
C ALA A 72 -5.78 19.79 6.38
N SER A 73 -4.71 20.30 7.02
CA SER A 73 -3.43 19.61 7.11
C SER A 73 -3.53 18.31 7.92
N GLU A 74 -4.28 18.34 9.02
CA GLU A 74 -4.48 17.19 9.89
C GLU A 74 -5.34 16.10 9.23
N ALA A 75 -6.40 16.51 8.51
CA ALA A 75 -7.20 15.60 7.70
C ALA A 75 -6.36 14.90 6.61
N ARG A 76 -5.48 15.64 5.93
CA ARG A 76 -4.54 15.07 4.95
C ARG A 76 -3.54 14.11 5.60
N ARG A 77 -3.03 14.42 6.80
CA ARG A 77 -2.13 13.53 7.56
C ARG A 77 -2.81 12.21 7.89
N ARG A 78 -4.08 12.24 8.33
CA ARG A 78 -4.86 11.02 8.60
C ARG A 78 -5.12 10.20 7.36
N GLN A 79 -5.55 10.84 6.26
CA GLN A 79 -5.74 10.14 4.99
C GLN A 79 -4.45 9.48 4.50
N ARG A 80 -3.30 10.13 4.68
CA ARG A 80 -2.00 9.54 4.38
C ARG A 80 -1.71 8.33 5.27
N ALA A 81 -1.95 8.43 6.58
CA ALA A 81 -1.75 7.32 7.51
C ALA A 81 -2.66 6.13 7.18
N GLU A 82 -3.93 6.37 6.87
CA GLU A 82 -4.89 5.34 6.46
C GLU A 82 -4.50 4.69 5.13
N ARG A 83 -4.01 5.46 4.15
CA ARG A 83 -3.50 4.93 2.88
C ARG A 83 -2.25 4.07 3.08
N VAL A 84 -1.34 4.49 3.94
CA VAL A 84 -0.13 3.71 4.28
C VAL A 84 -0.51 2.38 4.93
N GLU A 85 -1.46 2.39 5.86
CA GLU A 85 -1.92 1.18 6.52
C GLU A 85 -2.67 0.25 5.55
N ALA A 86 -3.53 0.81 4.70
CA ALA A 86 -4.21 0.06 3.64
C ALA A 86 -3.21 -0.58 2.67
N GLY A 87 -2.15 0.14 2.28
CA GLY A 87 -1.10 -0.38 1.42
C GLY A 87 -0.28 -1.50 2.06
N ARG A 88 -0.02 -1.42 3.37
CA ARG A 88 0.62 -2.51 4.11
C ARG A 88 -0.24 -3.77 4.16
N ILE A 89 -1.53 -3.62 4.47
CA ILE A 89 -2.47 -4.74 4.50
C ILE A 89 -2.58 -5.37 3.09
N ALA A 90 -2.65 -4.54 2.05
CA ALA A 90 -2.63 -5.01 0.67
C ALA A 90 -1.34 -5.79 0.36
N PHE A 91 -0.18 -5.30 0.80
CA PHE A 91 1.09 -5.99 0.58
C PHE A 91 1.14 -7.34 1.30
N ILE A 92 0.72 -7.41 2.56
CA ILE A 92 0.62 -8.68 3.30
C ILE A 92 -0.29 -9.67 2.56
N SER A 93 -1.40 -9.20 2.00
CA SER A 93 -2.32 -10.06 1.23
C SER A 93 -1.73 -10.61 -0.08
N LEU A 94 -0.67 -9.99 -0.60
CA LEU A 94 0.04 -10.47 -1.79
C LEU A 94 0.95 -11.66 -1.50
N TRP A 95 1.34 -11.89 -0.25
CA TRP A 95 2.35 -12.88 0.12
C TRP A 95 2.11 -14.29 -0.46
N PRO A 96 0.91 -14.91 -0.35
CA PRO A 96 0.67 -16.22 -0.94
C PRO A 96 0.74 -16.22 -2.47
N ARG A 97 0.31 -15.11 -3.11
CA ARG A 97 0.32 -14.98 -4.57
C ARG A 97 1.74 -14.85 -5.11
N LEU A 98 2.59 -14.08 -4.42
CA LEU A 98 4.00 -13.93 -4.76
C LEU A 98 4.72 -15.29 -4.72
N HIS A 99 4.47 -16.12 -3.71
CA HIS A 99 5.03 -17.48 -3.65
C HIS A 99 4.55 -18.39 -4.79
N ARG A 100 3.26 -18.33 -5.16
CA ARG A 100 2.75 -19.12 -6.28
C ARG A 100 3.34 -18.67 -7.60
N ALA A 101 3.36 -17.37 -7.87
CA ALA A 101 4.00 -16.81 -9.07
C ALA A 101 5.48 -17.21 -9.13
N GLN A 102 6.20 -17.10 -8.02
CA GLN A 102 7.60 -17.51 -7.88
C GLN A 102 7.81 -18.98 -8.23
N ALA A 103 6.97 -19.87 -7.71
CA ALA A 103 7.04 -21.30 -8.01
C ALA A 103 6.82 -21.58 -9.51
N GLN A 104 5.84 -20.91 -10.14
CA GLN A 104 5.58 -21.10 -11.58
C GLN A 104 6.72 -20.56 -12.44
N VAL A 105 7.25 -19.36 -12.17
CA VAL A 105 8.40 -18.80 -12.90
C VAL A 105 9.63 -19.71 -12.74
N SER A 106 9.88 -20.21 -11.54
CA SER A 106 10.98 -21.14 -11.28
C SER A 106 10.79 -22.45 -12.04
N GLY A 107 9.56 -22.96 -12.15
CA GLY A 107 9.22 -24.13 -12.94
C GLY A 107 9.50 -23.92 -14.44
N ILE A 108 9.09 -22.78 -14.98
CA ILE A 108 9.36 -22.39 -16.38
C ILE A 108 10.87 -22.25 -16.62
N SER A 109 11.59 -21.53 -15.75
CA SER A 109 13.05 -21.36 -15.85
C SER A 109 13.78 -22.71 -15.80
N GLY A 110 13.38 -23.59 -14.88
CA GLY A 110 13.92 -24.94 -14.76
C GLY A 110 13.65 -25.77 -16.01
N PHE A 111 12.44 -25.69 -16.57
CA PHE A 111 12.10 -26.33 -17.84
C PHE A 111 13.00 -25.85 -18.98
N LEU A 112 13.13 -24.53 -19.18
CA LEU A 112 13.96 -23.95 -20.24
C LEU A 112 15.45 -24.35 -20.12
N ARG A 113 15.96 -24.45 -18.88
CA ARG A 113 17.35 -24.80 -18.61
C ARG A 113 17.63 -26.28 -18.86
N CYS A 114 16.77 -27.16 -18.34
CA CYS A 114 16.98 -28.61 -18.42
C CYS A 114 16.63 -29.21 -19.78
N GLN A 115 15.79 -28.53 -20.57
CA GLN A 115 15.33 -29.04 -21.85
C GLN A 115 16.34 -28.69 -22.96
N GLU A 116 17.08 -29.68 -23.46
CA GLU A 116 18.09 -29.49 -24.52
C GLU A 116 17.47 -29.30 -25.90
N HIS A 117 16.31 -29.88 -26.14
CA HIS A 117 15.64 -29.89 -27.44
C HIS A 117 14.36 -29.06 -27.38
N VAL A 118 13.88 -28.65 -28.56
CA VAL A 118 12.57 -28.01 -28.69
C VAL A 118 11.50 -28.94 -28.10
N PRO A 119 10.60 -28.43 -27.24
CA PRO A 119 9.68 -29.29 -26.50
C PRO A 119 8.68 -30.01 -27.41
N ALA A 120 8.53 -31.31 -27.17
CA ALA A 120 7.52 -32.15 -27.81
C ALA A 120 6.11 -31.78 -27.33
N ALA A 121 5.06 -32.30 -28.00
CA ALA A 121 3.67 -31.91 -27.73
C ALA A 121 3.27 -32.01 -26.24
N ALA A 122 3.59 -33.14 -25.59
CA ALA A 122 3.27 -33.34 -24.17
C ALA A 122 4.04 -32.37 -23.24
N GLU A 123 5.28 -32.03 -23.58
CA GLU A 123 6.10 -31.11 -22.80
C GLU A 123 5.65 -29.66 -22.99
N ALA A 124 5.25 -29.31 -24.22
CA ALA A 124 4.65 -28.03 -24.55
C ALA A 124 3.31 -27.82 -23.83
N GLU A 125 2.50 -28.87 -23.67
CA GLU A 125 1.28 -28.83 -22.86
C GLU A 125 1.60 -28.54 -21.38
N LYS A 126 2.56 -29.27 -20.80
CA LYS A 126 3.01 -29.01 -19.42
C LYS A 126 3.52 -27.58 -19.24
N LEU A 127 4.31 -27.08 -20.21
CA LEU A 127 4.80 -25.71 -20.20
C LEU A 127 3.65 -24.69 -20.28
N THR A 128 2.63 -24.97 -21.11
CA THR A 128 1.44 -24.13 -21.22
C THR A 128 0.70 -24.01 -19.89
N VAL A 129 0.50 -25.11 -19.17
CA VAL A 129 -0.15 -25.10 -17.85
C VAL A 129 0.60 -24.21 -16.85
N MET A 130 1.94 -24.28 -16.83
CA MET A 130 2.75 -23.42 -15.95
C MET A 130 2.65 -21.93 -16.34
N ILE A 131 2.65 -21.63 -17.64
CA ILE A 131 2.51 -20.27 -18.17
C ILE A 131 1.14 -19.69 -17.82
N ASP A 132 0.06 -20.43 -18.06
CA ASP A 132 -1.31 -19.98 -17.77
C ASP A 132 -1.49 -19.73 -16.26
N ALA A 133 -0.98 -20.64 -15.41
CA ALA A 133 -1.01 -20.47 -13.95
C ALA A 133 -0.20 -19.25 -13.49
N LEU A 134 0.95 -18.99 -14.12
CA LEU A 134 1.74 -17.80 -13.84
C LEU A 134 0.98 -16.52 -14.25
N GLU A 135 0.47 -16.45 -15.48
CA GLU A 135 -0.23 -15.27 -16.00
C GLU A 135 -1.47 -14.92 -15.17
N ASP A 136 -2.24 -15.91 -14.70
CA ASP A 136 -3.36 -15.71 -13.78
C ASP A 136 -2.91 -15.09 -12.44
N GLU A 137 -1.85 -15.62 -11.82
CA GLU A 137 -1.32 -15.04 -10.59
C GLU A 137 -0.73 -13.64 -10.82
N LEU A 138 -0.03 -13.39 -11.93
CA LEU A 138 0.49 -12.06 -12.28
C LEU A 138 -0.63 -11.03 -12.48
N GLY A 139 -1.73 -11.41 -13.16
CA GLY A 139 -2.90 -10.54 -13.31
C GLY A 139 -3.54 -10.19 -11.97
N ARG A 140 -3.63 -11.18 -11.08
CA ARG A 140 -4.14 -11.00 -9.71
C ARG A 140 -3.24 -10.14 -8.83
N ILE A 141 -1.92 -10.25 -8.96
CA ILE A 141 -0.98 -9.38 -8.23
C ILE A 141 -1.06 -7.96 -8.81
N GLY A 142 -1.10 -7.83 -10.13
CA GLY A 142 -1.22 -6.56 -10.85
C GLY A 142 -2.47 -5.77 -10.45
N ALA A 143 -3.61 -6.42 -10.24
CA ALA A 143 -4.83 -5.76 -9.77
C ALA A 143 -4.72 -5.16 -8.36
N SER A 144 -3.79 -5.66 -7.53
CA SER A 144 -3.59 -5.18 -6.15
C SER A 144 -2.54 -4.07 -6.03
N THR A 145 -1.74 -3.80 -7.07
CA THR A 145 -0.62 -2.84 -6.99
C THR A 145 -1.07 -1.40 -6.77
N SER A 146 -2.28 -1.03 -7.21
CA SER A 146 -2.81 0.34 -7.06
C SER A 146 -3.03 0.78 -5.61
N SER A 147 -3.07 -0.19 -4.68
CA SER A 147 -3.20 0.08 -3.25
C SER A 147 -1.86 0.18 -2.51
N LEU A 148 -0.75 -0.17 -3.17
CA LEU A 148 0.58 -0.12 -2.58
C LEU A 148 1.16 1.30 -2.59
N ASP A 149 2.17 1.55 -1.77
CA ASP A 149 2.99 2.75 -1.91
C ASP A 149 3.74 2.76 -3.26
N ILE A 150 4.15 3.94 -3.72
CA ILE A 150 4.71 4.11 -5.08
C ILE A 150 5.97 3.27 -5.28
N GLU A 151 6.86 3.24 -4.31
CA GLU A 151 8.14 2.52 -4.41
C GLU A 151 7.91 1.01 -4.46
N LEU A 152 7.07 0.49 -3.57
CA LEU A 152 6.71 -0.92 -3.56
C LEU A 152 5.92 -1.32 -4.81
N ALA A 153 5.00 -0.48 -5.26
CA ALA A 153 4.25 -0.70 -6.51
C ALA A 153 5.21 -0.81 -7.71
N GLN A 154 6.23 0.03 -7.78
CA GLN A 154 7.27 -0.03 -8.83
C GLN A 154 8.06 -1.34 -8.76
N ARG A 155 8.52 -1.75 -7.57
CA ARG A 155 9.24 -3.02 -7.38
C ARG A 155 8.39 -4.23 -7.79
N VAL A 156 7.13 -4.28 -7.34
CA VAL A 156 6.19 -5.35 -7.68
C VAL A 156 5.91 -5.36 -9.19
N THR A 157 5.68 -4.20 -9.79
CA THR A 157 5.43 -4.09 -11.24
C THR A 157 6.64 -4.54 -12.06
N GLY A 158 7.86 -4.19 -11.65
CA GLY A 158 9.08 -4.64 -12.31
C GLY A 158 9.24 -6.17 -12.26
N ALA A 159 9.00 -6.77 -11.10
CA ALA A 159 9.03 -8.23 -10.95
C ALA A 159 7.97 -8.93 -11.82
N ILE A 160 6.73 -8.41 -11.84
CA ILE A 160 5.63 -8.91 -12.68
C ILE A 160 5.99 -8.79 -14.16
N ALA A 161 6.54 -7.65 -14.58
CA ALA A 161 6.89 -7.40 -15.98
C ALA A 161 7.96 -8.37 -16.49
N LEU A 162 8.99 -8.65 -15.67
CA LEU A 162 10.03 -9.62 -16.00
C LEU A 162 9.49 -11.05 -16.03
N ALA A 163 8.70 -11.45 -15.02
CA ALA A 163 8.05 -12.76 -15.00
C ALA A 163 7.12 -12.97 -16.21
N GLY A 164 6.30 -11.96 -16.53
CA GLY A 164 5.41 -11.99 -17.69
C GLY A 164 6.17 -11.97 -19.02
N TYR A 165 7.34 -11.33 -19.09
CA TYR A 165 8.22 -11.43 -20.25
C TYR A 165 8.68 -12.87 -20.47
N VAL A 166 9.19 -13.55 -19.44
CA VAL A 166 9.60 -14.96 -19.51
C VAL A 166 8.43 -15.86 -19.93
N ALA A 167 7.25 -15.65 -19.35
CA ALA A 167 6.03 -16.38 -19.72
C ALA A 167 5.69 -16.23 -21.21
N ARG A 168 5.72 -15.01 -21.74
CA ARG A 168 5.47 -14.73 -23.16
C ARG A 168 6.51 -15.36 -24.07
N GLN A 169 7.80 -15.33 -23.71
CA GLN A 169 8.84 -15.97 -24.51
C GLN A 169 8.68 -17.49 -24.52
N ALA A 170 8.40 -18.09 -23.36
CA ALA A 170 8.15 -19.52 -23.24
C ALA A 170 6.91 -19.97 -24.05
N ARG A 171 5.84 -19.14 -24.07
CA ARG A 171 4.60 -19.43 -24.81
C ARG A 171 4.81 -19.57 -26.32
N ARG A 172 5.81 -18.90 -26.90
CA ARG A 172 6.16 -19.03 -28.33
C ARG A 172 6.52 -20.46 -28.74
N PHE A 173 6.94 -21.30 -27.78
CA PHE A 173 7.26 -22.71 -28.03
C PHE A 173 6.10 -23.64 -27.75
N THR A 174 4.96 -23.14 -27.29
CA THR A 174 3.76 -23.94 -27.07
C THR A 174 2.67 -23.66 -28.08
N GLU A 175 2.83 -22.61 -28.90
CA GLU A 175 1.88 -22.28 -29.96
C GLU A 175 1.75 -23.38 -31.03
N PRO A 176 0.52 -23.68 -31.50
CA PRO A 176 0.28 -24.70 -32.53
C PRO A 176 0.96 -24.40 -33.87
N SER A 177 1.20 -23.12 -34.16
CA SER A 177 1.90 -22.63 -35.34
C SER A 177 3.18 -21.94 -34.91
N PRO A 178 4.23 -22.70 -34.57
CA PRO A 178 5.44 -22.12 -34.05
C PRO A 178 6.13 -21.25 -35.12
N PRO A 179 6.96 -20.28 -34.69
CA PRO A 179 7.71 -19.45 -35.62
C PRO A 179 8.61 -20.31 -36.52
N ARG A 180 8.79 -19.90 -37.79
CA ARG A 180 9.62 -20.64 -38.77
C ARG A 180 11.05 -20.89 -38.28
N ASN A 181 11.56 -20.02 -37.40
CA ASN A 181 12.88 -20.10 -36.79
C ASN A 181 12.84 -20.64 -35.34
N ARG A 182 11.88 -21.50 -34.99
CA ARG A 182 11.72 -22.05 -33.62
C ARG A 182 13.01 -22.68 -33.08
N LEU A 183 13.74 -23.45 -33.90
CA LEU A 183 14.98 -24.10 -33.48
C LEU A 183 16.07 -23.06 -33.16
N GLU A 184 16.27 -22.09 -34.06
CA GLU A 184 17.23 -21.01 -33.87
C GLU A 184 16.93 -20.16 -32.63
N LEU A 185 15.65 -19.83 -32.40
CA LEU A 185 15.22 -19.11 -31.20
C LEU A 185 15.47 -19.92 -29.92
N TRP A 186 15.22 -21.23 -29.97
CA TRP A 186 15.45 -22.12 -28.83
C TRP A 186 16.93 -22.22 -28.49
N GLU A 187 17.77 -22.52 -29.48
CA GLU A 187 19.22 -22.66 -29.28
C GLU A 187 19.90 -21.34 -28.91
N GLY A 188 19.45 -20.23 -29.50
CA GLY A 188 20.04 -18.91 -29.29
C GLY A 188 19.66 -18.25 -27.97
N PHE A 189 18.42 -18.42 -27.49
CA PHE A 189 17.88 -17.58 -26.41
C PHE A 189 17.34 -18.36 -25.19
N ARG A 190 17.19 -19.69 -25.23
CA ARG A 190 16.60 -20.44 -24.09
C ARG A 190 17.31 -20.18 -22.76
N MET A 191 18.65 -20.12 -22.79
CA MET A 191 19.45 -19.93 -21.58
C MET A 191 19.37 -18.51 -21.05
N GLU A 192 19.27 -17.51 -21.94
CA GLU A 192 19.03 -16.12 -21.57
C GLU A 192 17.68 -15.99 -20.85
N TRP A 193 16.60 -16.50 -21.44
CA TRP A 193 15.28 -16.47 -20.79
C TRP A 193 15.21 -17.31 -19.52
N ALA A 194 15.95 -18.42 -19.45
CA ALA A 194 16.07 -19.18 -18.21
C ALA A 194 16.75 -18.34 -17.11
N ASN A 195 17.78 -17.57 -17.44
CA ASN A 195 18.44 -16.65 -16.51
C ASN A 195 17.53 -15.49 -16.11
N ASP A 196 16.76 -14.91 -17.04
CA ASP A 196 15.73 -13.91 -16.73
C ASP A 196 14.67 -14.48 -15.79
N GLY A 197 14.26 -15.74 -16.00
CA GLY A 197 13.36 -16.46 -15.11
C GLY A 197 13.94 -16.65 -13.71
N THR A 198 15.24 -16.94 -13.59
CA THR A 198 15.93 -17.00 -12.29
C THR A 198 15.96 -15.62 -11.61
N THR A 199 16.21 -14.55 -12.36
CA THR A 199 16.17 -13.18 -11.86
C THR A 199 14.77 -12.80 -11.38
N ALA A 200 13.73 -13.08 -12.16
CA ALA A 200 12.34 -12.87 -11.77
C ALA A 200 11.97 -13.67 -10.51
N THR A 201 12.42 -14.92 -10.42
CA THR A 201 12.23 -15.78 -9.24
C THR A 201 12.84 -15.12 -8.00
N THR A 202 14.08 -14.64 -8.08
CA THR A 202 14.75 -13.94 -6.97
C THR A 202 13.99 -12.68 -6.56
N LEU A 203 13.54 -11.87 -7.51
CA LEU A 203 12.76 -10.66 -7.21
C LEU A 203 11.44 -10.99 -6.51
N LEU A 204 10.72 -12.02 -6.97
CA LEU A 204 9.47 -12.46 -6.35
C LEU A 204 9.71 -13.04 -4.95
N LEU A 205 10.80 -13.79 -4.75
CA LEU A 205 11.22 -14.28 -3.43
C LEU A 205 11.56 -13.15 -2.45
N THR A 206 12.30 -12.14 -2.90
CA THR A 206 12.59 -10.96 -2.08
C THR A 206 11.31 -10.26 -1.68
N LEU A 207 10.38 -10.05 -2.62
CA LEU A 207 9.08 -9.44 -2.33
C LEU A 207 8.22 -10.29 -1.40
N SER A 208 8.22 -11.61 -1.54
CA SER A 208 7.48 -12.48 -0.62
C SER A 208 8.08 -12.46 0.78
N GLY A 209 9.41 -12.44 0.91
CA GLY A 209 10.10 -12.30 2.20
C GLY A 209 9.82 -10.95 2.87
N ASP A 210 9.80 -9.86 2.10
CA ASP A 210 9.42 -8.54 2.59
C ASP A 210 7.96 -8.54 3.10
N ALA A 211 7.04 -9.18 2.36
CA ALA A 211 5.62 -9.28 2.73
C ALA A 211 5.41 -10.12 4.00
N GLU A 212 6.13 -11.24 4.13
CA GLU A 212 6.14 -12.07 5.33
C GLU A 212 6.69 -11.31 6.54
N ALA A 213 7.80 -10.58 6.37
CA ALA A 213 8.39 -9.78 7.44
C ALA A 213 7.41 -8.72 7.96
N GLU A 214 6.65 -8.08 7.06
CA GLU A 214 5.62 -7.12 7.45
C GLU A 214 4.42 -7.81 8.14
N ALA A 215 3.98 -8.96 7.64
CA ALA A 215 2.93 -9.75 8.30
C ALA A 215 3.33 -10.12 9.75
N ASN A 216 4.55 -10.62 9.94
CA ASN A 216 5.11 -10.96 11.24
C ASN A 216 5.27 -9.72 12.16
N ARG A 217 5.54 -8.54 11.59
CA ARG A 217 5.59 -7.28 12.35
C ARG A 217 4.20 -6.89 12.85
N VAL A 218 3.16 -7.00 12.02
CA VAL A 218 1.78 -6.71 12.41
C VAL A 218 1.31 -7.66 13.51
N THR A 219 1.55 -8.97 13.35
CA THR A 219 1.20 -9.98 14.36
C THR A 219 1.90 -9.74 15.69
N ARG A 220 3.21 -9.43 15.70
CA ARG A 220 3.95 -9.12 16.93
C ARG A 220 3.44 -7.86 17.64
N ARG A 221 3.03 -6.83 16.90
CA ARG A 221 2.41 -5.64 17.51
C ARG A 221 1.08 -5.98 18.19
N ALA A 222 0.30 -6.87 17.59
CA ALA A 222 -0.97 -7.32 18.16
C ALA A 222 -0.77 -8.12 19.47
N SER A 223 0.30 -8.92 19.57
CA SER A 223 0.58 -9.71 20.77
C SER A 223 1.20 -8.92 21.93
N VAL A 224 1.83 -7.76 21.67
CA VAL A 224 2.48 -6.92 22.69
C VAL A 224 1.53 -5.84 23.25
N ALA A 225 0.35 -5.64 22.66
CA ALA A 225 -0.63 -4.70 23.20
C ALA A 225 -1.09 -5.18 24.61
N PRO A 226 -0.80 -4.42 25.68
CA PRO A 226 -1.12 -4.85 27.04
C PRO A 226 -2.63 -5.10 27.16
N SER A 227 -3.01 -6.26 27.69
CA SER A 227 -4.39 -6.55 28.09
C SER A 227 -4.80 -5.45 29.06
N ARG A 228 -5.74 -4.61 28.63
CA ARG A 228 -6.22 -3.46 29.41
C ARG A 228 -7.06 -3.87 30.63
N ASP A 229 -6.97 -5.14 31.04
CA ASP A 229 -7.71 -5.75 32.13
C ASP A 229 -6.86 -5.98 33.38
N ASP A 230 -5.54 -5.78 33.33
CA ASP A 230 -4.70 -5.84 34.53
C ASP A 230 -4.71 -4.50 35.26
N LYS A 231 -5.67 -4.35 36.20
CA LYS A 231 -5.64 -3.61 37.49
C LYS A 231 -6.91 -2.79 37.72
N VAL A 232 -7.90 -3.43 38.37
CA VAL A 232 -8.64 -2.77 39.46
C VAL A 232 -8.19 -3.45 40.75
N PRO A 233 -7.24 -2.87 41.51
CA PRO A 233 -6.99 -3.32 42.86
C PRO A 233 -8.21 -2.92 43.72
N SER A 234 -8.83 -3.93 44.34
CA SER A 234 -9.85 -3.79 45.38
C SER A 234 -9.28 -3.20 46.66
#